data_AF-S2VZ51-F1
#
_entry.id   AF-S2VZ51-F1
#
_cell.length_a   1.000
_cell.length_b   1.000
_cell.length_c   1.000
_cell.angle_alpha   90.00
_cell.angle_beta   90.00
_cell.angle_gamma   90.00
#
_symmetry.space_group_name_H-M   'P 1'
#
loop_
_entity.id
_entity.type
_entity.pdbx_description
1 polymer ?
#
loop_
_entity_poly.entity_id
_entity_poly.type
_entity_poly.pdbx_seq_one_letter_code
_entity_poly.pdbx_strand_id
1 'polypeptide(L)'
;MLKKESSADELLAMIRSGEAVALDVREDDEREAKDLSVPSEHLPLSRMSEQVFDDFLTALGATTKVVIYCASGGRSQRVVNHFSDKAAKAGVELLNLPGGVLKNAGK
;
A
#
# COMPACT_ATOMS: atom_id res chain seq x y z
N MET A 1 -4.07 -10.63 22.34
CA MET A 1 -3.42 -11.08 21.10
C MET A 1 -2.80 -9.87 20.43
N LEU A 2 -1.50 -9.62 20.65
CA LEU A 2 -0.81 -8.49 20.01
C LEU A 2 -0.62 -8.84 18.53
N LYS A 3 -1.26 -8.09 17.62
CA LYS A 3 -0.89 -8.13 16.20
C LYS A 3 0.55 -7.63 16.11
N LYS A 4 1.47 -8.50 15.71
CA LYS A 4 2.86 -8.11 15.44
C LYS A 4 2.81 -7.30 14.14
N GLU A 5 3.01 -5.99 14.22
CA GLU A 5 3.15 -5.20 13.00
C GLU A 5 4.37 -5.70 12.23
N SER A 6 4.17 -6.04 10.95
CA SER A 6 5.26 -6.45 10.06
C SER A 6 6.25 -5.31 9.90
N SER A 7 7.54 -5.62 9.95
CA SER A 7 8.60 -4.64 9.71
C SER A 7 8.60 -4.19 8.24
N ALA A 8 9.12 -2.99 7.97
CA ALA A 8 9.21 -2.48 6.60
C ALA A 8 10.01 -3.41 5.67
N ASP A 9 11.09 -4.02 6.17
CA ASP A 9 11.91 -4.93 5.38
C ASP A 9 11.16 -6.24 5.03
N GLU A 10 10.33 -6.76 5.94
CA GLU A 10 9.44 -7.91 5.66
C GLU A 10 8.40 -7.57 4.60
N LEU A 11 7.76 -6.41 4.71
CA LEU A 11 6.75 -5.96 3.73
C LEU A 11 7.36 -5.76 2.34
N LEU A 12 8.54 -5.16 2.27
CA LEU A 12 9.27 -5.00 1.01
C LEU A 12 9.70 -6.36 0.42
N ALA A 13 10.08 -7.32 1.27
CA ALA A 13 10.38 -8.68 0.81
C ALA A 13 9.14 -9.37 0.21
N MET A 14 7.96 -9.22 0.84
CA MET A 14 6.69 -9.74 0.30
C MET A 14 6.35 -9.14 -1.06
N ILE A 15 6.60 -7.84 -1.27
CA ILE A 15 6.38 -7.20 -2.58
C ILE A 15 7.33 -7.81 -3.62
N ARG A 16 8.62 -7.95 -3.28
CA ARG A 16 9.63 -8.51 -4.20
C ARG A 16 9.37 -9.96 -4.56
N SER A 17 8.79 -10.75 -3.66
CA SER A 17 8.43 -12.16 -3.91
C SER A 17 7.10 -12.33 -4.65
N GLY A 18 6.33 -11.26 -4.84
CA GLY A 18 4.98 -11.31 -5.41
C GLY A 18 3.90 -11.79 -4.44
N GLU A 19 4.20 -11.89 -3.14
CA GLU A 19 3.22 -12.21 -2.10
C GLU A 19 2.27 -11.03 -1.80
N ALA A 20 2.73 -9.80 -2.08
CA ALA A 20 1.93 -8.59 -1.92
C ALA A 20 2.10 -7.64 -3.10
N VAL A 21 1.07 -6.83 -3.36
CA VAL A 21 1.13 -5.69 -4.30
C VAL A 21 1.40 -4.41 -3.52
N ALA A 22 2.32 -3.57 -3.99
CA ALA A 22 2.54 -2.26 -3.42
C ALA A 22 1.58 -1.23 -4.02
N LEU A 23 1.00 -0.36 -3.20
CA LEU A 23 0.12 0.74 -3.63
C LEU A 23 0.69 2.07 -3.14
N ASP A 24 1.18 2.90 -4.07
CA ASP A 24 1.56 4.27 -3.82
C ASP A 24 0.33 5.17 -3.82
N VAL A 25 0.10 5.89 -2.70
CA VAL A 25 -1.02 6.84 -2.57
C VAL A 25 -0.57 8.30 -2.55
N ARG A 26 0.68 8.56 -2.92
CA ARG A 26 1.19 9.93 -3.12
C ARG A 26 0.55 10.59 -4.34
N GLU A 27 0.60 11.91 -4.36
CA GLU A 27 0.17 12.68 -5.54
C GLU A 27 1.20 12.54 -6.68
N ASP A 28 0.77 12.84 -7.91
CA ASP A 28 1.56 12.63 -9.14
C ASP A 28 2.92 13.35 -9.10
N ASP A 29 2.99 14.53 -8.48
CA ASP A 29 4.17 15.38 -8.37
C ASP A 29 5.25 14.86 -7.39
N GLU A 30 4.87 13.99 -6.45
CA GLU A 30 5.81 13.44 -5.46
C GLU A 30 6.62 12.25 -5.98
N ARG A 31 6.19 11.62 -7.07
CA ARG A 31 6.72 10.34 -7.54
C ARG A 31 8.03 10.48 -8.32
N GLU A 32 8.24 11.61 -8.98
CA GLU A 32 9.36 11.83 -9.90
C GLU A 32 10.72 12.05 -9.19
N ALA A 33 10.72 12.36 -7.89
CA ALA A 33 11.93 12.73 -7.16
C ALA A 33 12.64 11.54 -6.46
N LYS A 34 11.87 10.60 -5.90
CA LYS A 34 12.41 9.48 -5.10
C LYS A 34 11.31 8.43 -4.88
N ASP A 35 11.67 7.15 -4.99
CA ASP A 35 10.73 6.05 -4.75
C ASP A 35 11.39 4.81 -4.12
N LEU A 36 10.58 3.81 -3.81
CA LEU A 36 11.00 2.46 -3.45
C LEU A 36 11.58 1.74 -4.69
N SER A 37 12.47 0.78 -4.47
CA SER A 37 13.05 -0.06 -5.53
C SER A 37 12.24 -1.34 -5.78
N VAL A 38 10.93 -1.25 -5.63
CA VAL A 38 9.97 -2.34 -5.85
C VAL A 38 8.84 -1.86 -6.77
N PRO A 39 8.23 -2.73 -7.58
CA PRO A 39 7.10 -2.35 -8.40
C PRO A 39 5.91 -1.94 -7.53
N SER A 40 5.18 -0.90 -7.96
CA SER A 40 3.98 -0.42 -7.29
C SER A 40 2.92 0.05 -8.27
N GLU A 41 1.67 -0.20 -7.89
CA GLU A 41 0.51 0.48 -8.47
C GLU A 41 0.42 1.88 -7.87
N HIS A 42 -0.11 2.83 -8.64
CA HIS A 42 -0.21 4.22 -8.21
C HIS A 42 -1.66 4.70 -8.26
N LEU A 43 -2.19 5.05 -7.09
CA LEU A 43 -3.53 5.59 -6.92
C LEU A 43 -3.47 6.78 -5.95
N PRO A 44 -3.28 8.01 -6.48
CA PRO A 44 -3.26 9.22 -5.67
C PRO A 44 -4.50 9.33 -4.78
N LEU A 45 -4.32 9.82 -3.56
CA LEU A 45 -5.44 10.05 -2.64
C LEU A 45 -6.50 10.97 -3.24
N SER A 46 -6.11 12.00 -3.98
CA SER A 46 -7.04 12.91 -4.68
C SER A 46 -7.98 12.20 -5.67
N ARG A 47 -7.59 11.02 -6.17
CA ARG A 47 -8.36 10.20 -7.12
C ARG A 47 -9.01 8.97 -6.47
N MET A 48 -8.72 8.70 -5.19
CA MET A 48 -9.18 7.51 -4.48
C MET A 48 -10.59 7.72 -3.93
N SER A 49 -11.59 7.51 -4.78
CA SER A 49 -12.99 7.37 -4.34
C SER A 49 -13.29 5.92 -3.91
N GLU A 50 -14.40 5.70 -3.22
CA GLU A 50 -14.90 4.36 -2.85
C GLU A 50 -14.99 3.42 -4.06
N GLN A 51 -15.56 3.90 -5.17
CA GLN A 51 -15.72 3.13 -6.39
C GLN A 51 -14.36 2.77 -7.01
N VAL A 52 -13.45 3.75 -7.07
CA VAL A 52 -12.10 3.51 -7.63
C VAL A 52 -11.32 2.50 -6.79
N PHE A 53 -11.49 2.53 -5.47
CA PHE A 53 -10.89 1.53 -4.59
C PHE A 53 -11.51 0.14 -4.79
N ASP A 54 -12.82 0.04 -5.00
CA ASP A 54 -13.50 -1.22 -5.31
C ASP A 54 -13.04 -1.81 -6.65
N ASP A 55 -12.86 -0.95 -7.66
CA ASP A 55 -12.32 -1.32 -8.97
C ASP A 55 -10.88 -1.84 -8.84
N PHE A 56 -10.05 -1.16 -8.02
CA PHE A 56 -8.70 -1.61 -7.70
C PHE A 56 -8.71 -2.99 -7.02
N LEU A 57 -9.55 -3.20 -5.99
CA LEU A 57 -9.65 -4.49 -5.32
C LEU A 57 -10.06 -5.62 -6.28
N THR A 58 -10.97 -5.33 -7.21
CA THR A 58 -11.40 -6.29 -8.24
C THR A 58 -10.26 -6.65 -9.20
N ALA A 59 -9.41 -5.67 -9.53
CA ALA A 59 -8.27 -5.85 -10.42
C ALA A 59 -7.11 -6.65 -9.81
N LEU A 60 -7.03 -6.78 -8.48
CA LEU A 60 -5.97 -7.53 -7.78
C LEU A 60 -5.95 -9.03 -8.11
N GLY A 61 -7.05 -9.58 -8.63
CA GLY A 61 -7.16 -10.98 -9.01
C GLY A 61 -6.96 -11.93 -7.81
N ALA A 62 -5.91 -12.76 -7.85
CA ALA A 62 -5.60 -13.73 -6.80
C ALA A 62 -4.79 -13.15 -5.63
N THR A 63 -4.36 -11.88 -5.71
CA THR A 63 -3.56 -11.24 -4.67
C THR A 63 -4.40 -10.96 -3.43
N THR A 64 -3.92 -11.39 -2.26
CA THR A 64 -4.62 -11.23 -0.98
C THR A 64 -3.96 -10.21 -0.04
N LYS A 65 -2.83 -9.61 -0.42
CA LYS A 65 -2.13 -8.62 0.40
C LYS A 65 -1.76 -7.38 -0.41
N VAL A 66 -2.06 -6.21 0.15
CA VAL A 66 -1.69 -4.91 -0.43
C VAL A 66 -0.91 -4.10 0.59
N VAL A 67 0.33 -3.73 0.24
CA VAL A 67 1.19 -2.86 1.05
C VAL A 67 1.03 -1.42 0.54
N ILE A 68 0.33 -0.60 1.31
CA ILE A 68 0.05 0.79 0.98
C ILE A 68 1.14 1.68 1.56
N TYR A 69 1.65 2.59 0.76
CA TYR A 69 2.67 3.55 1.20
C TYR A 69 2.41 4.96 0.69
N CYS A 70 2.95 5.92 1.43
CA CYS A 70 3.04 7.31 0.99
C CYS A 70 4.45 7.85 1.31
N ALA A 71 4.62 9.17 1.41
CA ALA A 71 5.89 9.74 1.84
C ALA A 71 6.36 9.25 3.23
N SER A 72 5.50 9.28 4.25
CA SER A 72 5.90 9.04 5.66
C SER A 72 5.14 7.91 6.38
N GLY A 73 4.12 7.33 5.74
CA GLY A 73 3.23 6.32 6.33
C GLY A 73 1.93 6.87 6.93
N GLY A 74 1.77 8.19 7.06
CA GLY A 74 0.57 8.79 7.69
C GLY A 74 -0.68 8.73 6.83
N ARG A 75 -0.56 9.08 5.53
CA ARG A 75 -1.68 9.02 4.57
C ARG A 75 -2.11 7.57 4.30
N SER A 76 -1.16 6.67 4.08
CA SER A 76 -1.42 5.25 3.88
C SER A 76 -2.08 4.60 5.10
N GLN A 77 -1.72 4.98 6.33
CA GLN A 77 -2.44 4.50 7.52
C GLN A 77 -3.92 4.91 7.52
N ARG A 78 -4.25 6.12 7.06
CA ARG A 78 -5.66 6.56 6.95
C ARG A 78 -6.42 5.72 5.92
N VAL A 79 -5.80 5.39 4.80
CA VAL A 79 -6.37 4.48 3.79
C VAL A 79 -6.63 3.10 4.41
N VAL A 80 -5.63 2.52 5.08
CA VAL A 80 -5.80 1.22 5.76
C VAL A 80 -6.97 1.28 6.74
N ASN A 81 -7.03 2.29 7.62
CA ASN A 81 -8.09 2.40 8.61
C ASN A 81 -9.49 2.59 7.99
N HIS A 82 -9.57 3.31 6.87
CA HIS A 82 -10.85 3.60 6.20
C HIS A 82 -11.37 2.39 5.42
N PHE A 83 -10.48 1.65 4.75
CA PHE A 83 -10.86 0.59 3.82
C PHE A 83 -10.61 -0.84 4.33
N SER A 84 -10.04 -1.04 5.53
CA SER A 84 -9.68 -2.39 6.03
C SER A 84 -10.85 -3.35 6.04
N ASP A 85 -12.01 -2.92 6.54
CA ASP A 85 -13.18 -3.80 6.67
C ASP A 85 -13.75 -4.19 5.31
N LYS A 86 -13.67 -3.27 4.34
CA LYS A 86 -14.10 -3.48 2.97
C LYS A 86 -13.15 -4.42 2.23
N ALA A 87 -11.84 -4.17 2.32
CA ALA A 87 -10.83 -5.04 1.74
C ALA A 87 -10.89 -6.46 2.34
N ALA A 88 -11.08 -6.58 3.65
CA ALA A 88 -11.21 -7.88 4.32
C ALA A 88 -12.41 -8.69 3.81
N LYS A 89 -13.55 -8.04 3.51
CA LYS A 89 -14.70 -8.70 2.87
C LYS A 89 -14.40 -9.21 1.46
N ALA A 90 -13.47 -8.55 0.76
CA ALA A 90 -12.94 -8.99 -0.52
C ALA A 90 -11.80 -10.02 -0.40
N GLY A 91 -11.43 -10.44 0.82
CA GLY A 91 -10.32 -11.38 1.06
C GLY A 91 -8.94 -10.75 0.94
N VAL A 92 -8.84 -9.42 0.99
CA VAL A 92 -7.61 -8.65 0.85
C VAL A 92 -7.22 -8.03 2.20
N GLU A 93 -5.97 -8.22 2.60
CA GLU A 93 -5.35 -7.58 3.76
C GLU A 93 -4.62 -6.31 3.33
N LEU A 94 -4.93 -5.18 3.98
CA LEU A 94 -4.24 -3.91 3.77
C LEU A 94 -3.17 -3.70 4.86
N LEU A 95 -1.95 -3.43 4.43
CA LEU A 95 -0.78 -3.24 5.28
C LEU A 95 -0.21 -1.85 5.03
N ASN A 96 0.07 -1.11 6.10
CA ASN A 96 0.74 0.19 5.98
C ASN A 96 2.26 -0.02 5.98
N LEU A 97 2.99 0.56 5.02
CA LEU A 97 4.46 0.55 5.04
C LEU A 97 5.01 1.57 6.05
N PRO A 98 5.63 1.15 7.18
CA PRO A 98 6.08 2.07 8.21
C PRO A 98 7.19 3.01 7.69
N GLY A 99 7.00 4.32 7.86
CA GLY A 99 7.97 5.32 7.45
C GLY A 99 7.95 5.69 5.96
N GLY A 100 7.11 5.04 5.16
CA GLY A 100 6.91 5.35 3.74
C GLY A 100 8.20 5.42 2.93
N VAL A 101 8.19 6.19 1.85
CA VAL A 101 9.35 6.43 0.99
C VAL A 101 10.49 7.14 1.75
N LEU A 102 10.19 8.05 2.68
CA LEU A 102 11.22 8.82 3.39
C LEU A 102 12.21 7.93 4.15
N LYS A 103 11.76 6.80 4.70
CA LYS A 103 12.63 5.84 5.41
C LYS A 103 13.08 4.66 4.56
N ASN A 104 12.38 4.36 3.47
CA ASN A 104 12.58 3.11 2.73
C ASN A 104 12.98 3.30 1.26
N ALA A 105 13.14 4.53 0.78
CA ALA A 105 13.58 4.77 -0.59
C ALA A 105 14.92 4.09 -0.90
N GLY A 106 15.03 3.56 -2.12
CA GLY A 106 16.20 2.78 -2.56
C GLY A 106 16.27 1.36 -1.97
N LYS A 107 15.31 0.98 -1.13
CA LYS A 107 15.01 -0.42 -0.80
C LYS A 107 13.87 -0.89 -1.68
#